data_AF-A0A9E1WGW0-F1
#
_entry.id   AF-A0A9E1WGW0-F1
#
_cell.length_a   1.000
_cell.length_b   1.000
_cell.length_c   1.000
_cell.angle_alpha   90.00
_cell.angle_beta   90.00
_cell.angle_gamma   90.00
#
_symmetry.space_group_name_H-M   'P 1'
#
loop_
_entity.id
_entity.type
_entity.pdbx_description
1 polymer ?
#
loop_
_entity_poly.entity_id
_entity_poly.type
_entity_poly.pdbx_seq_one_letter_code
_entity_poly.pdbx_strand_id
1 'polypeptide(L)'
;MVDKKISKTLQKAIVDLGSADPKKMDAGIKTISDKGHPGIIKDLVEMLMKTQDMGLQKKIVALLSDIQDEDAIGIIMSHATDEKYREIRTEILNSIWNSKLDYSLYIADFVFMAVEGDLMQSVECLTAIENMLGPFEEHHLLEAQLYLKDYHSNRIKESDQKNEIISDIATFIKDQNEGVDADLLLE
;
A
#
# COMPACT_ATOMS: atom_id res chain seq x y z
N MET A 1 -18.45 -2.69 11.80
CA MET A 1 -18.56 -4.06 11.24
C MET A 1 -18.33 -5.06 12.38
N VAL A 2 -19.07 -6.16 12.41
CA VAL A 2 -18.93 -7.17 13.47
C VAL A 2 -17.55 -7.80 13.34
N ASP A 3 -16.72 -7.70 14.37
CA ASP A 3 -15.47 -8.45 14.51
C ASP A 3 -15.77 -9.95 14.35
N LYS A 4 -15.69 -10.46 13.12
CA LYS A 4 -15.72 -11.90 12.87
C LYS A 4 -14.46 -12.47 13.50
N LYS A 5 -14.65 -13.07 14.68
CA LYS A 5 -13.58 -13.73 15.43
C LYS A 5 -12.82 -14.68 14.50
N ILE A 6 -11.54 -14.37 14.27
CA ILE A 6 -10.64 -15.20 13.47
C ILE A 6 -10.68 -16.64 13.97
N SER A 7 -10.78 -17.59 13.04
CA SER A 7 -10.87 -19.01 13.39
C SER A 7 -9.62 -19.48 14.14
N LYS A 8 -9.76 -20.47 15.04
CA LYS A 8 -8.61 -21.09 15.71
C LYS A 8 -7.56 -21.63 14.73
N THR A 9 -8.02 -22.09 13.57
CA THR A 9 -7.17 -22.58 12.48
C THR A 9 -6.28 -21.47 11.92
N LEU A 10 -6.85 -20.29 11.66
CA LEU A 10 -6.08 -19.13 11.18
C LEU A 10 -5.14 -18.59 12.26
N GLN A 11 -5.58 -18.53 13.52
CA GLN A 11 -4.69 -18.15 14.63
C GLN A 11 -3.47 -19.06 14.72
N LYS A 12 -3.67 -20.39 14.59
CA LYS A 12 -2.57 -21.35 14.53
C LYS A 12 -1.69 -21.15 13.29
N ALA A 13 -2.28 -20.83 12.13
CA ALA A 13 -1.53 -20.58 10.91
C ALA A 13 -0.59 -19.37 11.02
N ILE A 14 -1.01 -18.31 11.70
CA ILE A 14 -0.15 -17.15 11.99
C ILE A 14 1.03 -17.55 12.89
N VAL A 15 0.79 -18.36 13.93
CA VAL A 15 1.87 -18.88 14.79
C VAL A 15 2.83 -19.78 13.99
N ASP A 16 2.28 -20.65 13.14
CA ASP A 16 3.06 -21.57 12.31
C ASP A 16 3.89 -20.80 11.26
N LEU A 17 3.37 -19.71 10.69
CA LEU A 17 4.08 -18.82 9.76
C LEU A 17 5.32 -18.19 10.40
N GLY A 18 5.21 -17.71 11.65
CA GLY A 18 6.33 -17.11 12.38
C GLY A 18 7.32 -18.13 12.98
N SER A 19 7.14 -19.43 12.72
CA SER A 19 7.99 -20.48 13.26
C SER A 19 9.32 -20.59 12.51
N ALA A 20 10.42 -20.85 13.24
CA ALA A 20 11.72 -21.19 12.64
C ALA A 20 11.77 -22.57 11.97
N ASP A 21 10.75 -23.42 12.18
CA ASP A 21 10.58 -24.70 11.49
C ASP A 21 9.97 -24.48 10.09
N PRO A 22 10.71 -24.76 8.99
CA PRO A 22 10.24 -24.54 7.63
C PRO A 22 8.93 -25.27 7.31
N LYS A 23 8.71 -26.48 7.85
CA LYS A 23 7.49 -27.26 7.58
C LYS A 23 6.26 -26.62 8.20
N LYS A 24 6.42 -26.02 9.39
CA LYS A 24 5.34 -25.26 10.03
C LYS A 24 5.06 -23.98 9.25
N MET A 25 6.12 -23.26 8.88
CA MET A 25 5.99 -22.05 8.07
C MET A 25 5.21 -22.32 6.78
N ASP A 26 5.58 -23.36 6.02
CA ASP A 26 4.90 -23.70 4.77
C ASP A 26 3.45 -24.15 5.00
N ALA A 27 3.16 -24.85 6.10
CA ALA A 27 1.79 -25.20 6.48
C ALA A 27 0.95 -23.96 6.87
N GLY A 28 1.59 -22.97 7.51
CA GLY A 28 1.00 -21.67 7.85
C GLY A 28 0.64 -20.89 6.60
N ILE A 29 1.59 -20.72 5.68
CA ILE A 29 1.39 -20.06 4.37
C ILE A 29 0.23 -20.69 3.65
N LYS A 30 0.25 -22.03 3.46
CA LYS A 30 -0.82 -22.74 2.75
C LYS A 30 -2.19 -22.49 3.38
N THR A 31 -2.26 -22.53 4.72
CA THR A 31 -3.52 -22.31 5.42
C THR A 31 -4.02 -20.87 5.26
N ILE A 32 -3.12 -19.89 5.25
CA ILE A 32 -3.45 -18.48 5.04
C ILE A 32 -3.90 -18.25 3.60
N SER A 33 -3.20 -18.81 2.61
CA SER A 33 -3.61 -18.71 1.20
C SER A 33 -4.99 -19.36 0.94
N ASP A 34 -5.26 -20.51 1.57
CA ASP A 34 -6.51 -21.26 1.34
C ASP A 34 -7.71 -20.67 2.11
N LYS A 35 -7.48 -20.05 3.27
CA LYS A 35 -8.55 -19.70 4.23
C LYS A 35 -8.42 -18.29 4.80
N GLY A 36 -7.59 -17.45 4.19
CA GLY A 36 -7.28 -16.09 4.64
C GLY A 36 -8.52 -15.24 4.86
N HIS A 37 -8.38 -14.23 5.71
CA HIS A 37 -9.46 -13.32 6.05
C HIS A 37 -8.87 -11.95 6.37
N PRO A 38 -9.48 -10.81 5.96
CA PRO A 38 -8.90 -9.48 6.16
C PRO A 38 -8.51 -9.17 7.62
N GLY A 39 -9.24 -9.71 8.59
CA GLY A 39 -8.93 -9.56 10.02
C GLY A 39 -7.59 -10.14 10.50
N ILE A 40 -6.80 -10.84 9.67
CA ILE A 40 -5.42 -11.26 10.02
C ILE A 40 -4.33 -10.31 9.48
N ILE A 41 -4.69 -9.33 8.65
CA ILE A 41 -3.73 -8.42 8.00
C ILE A 41 -2.88 -7.70 9.04
N LYS A 42 -3.50 -7.23 10.13
CA LYS A 42 -2.79 -6.60 11.24
C LYS A 42 -1.73 -7.53 11.84
N ASP A 43 -2.05 -8.81 12.05
CA ASP A 43 -1.10 -9.78 12.60
C ASP A 43 0.10 -10.00 11.65
N LEU A 44 -0.15 -10.01 10.34
CA LEU A 44 0.90 -10.12 9.32
C LEU A 44 1.81 -8.88 9.30
N VAL A 45 1.23 -7.68 9.29
CA VAL A 45 1.98 -6.42 9.33
C VAL A 45 2.77 -6.28 10.64
N GLU A 46 2.19 -6.66 11.78
CA GLU A 46 2.90 -6.66 13.05
C GLU A 46 4.01 -7.71 13.12
N MET A 47 3.88 -8.83 12.41
CA MET A 47 4.96 -9.81 12.25
C MET A 47 6.08 -9.25 11.38
N LEU A 48 5.74 -8.53 10.30
CA LEU A 48 6.69 -7.88 9.39
C LEU A 48 7.57 -6.87 10.13
N MET A 49 6.99 -6.04 11.00
CA MET A 49 7.73 -5.11 11.88
C MET A 49 8.75 -5.79 12.80
N LYS A 50 8.46 -7.02 13.25
CA LYS A 50 9.24 -7.69 14.31
C LYS A 50 10.32 -8.60 13.77
N THR A 51 10.19 -9.08 12.54
CA THR A 51 11.10 -10.06 11.96
C THR A 51 12.33 -9.40 11.34
N GLN A 52 13.49 -10.04 11.51
CA GLN A 52 14.74 -9.75 10.79
C GLN A 52 15.06 -10.83 9.75
N ASP A 53 14.22 -11.86 9.65
CA ASP A 53 14.35 -12.93 8.66
C ASP A 53 13.77 -12.46 7.32
N MET A 54 14.66 -12.15 6.37
CA MET A 54 14.30 -11.73 5.00
C MET A 54 13.44 -12.76 4.25
N GLY A 55 13.58 -14.05 4.55
CA GLY A 55 12.75 -15.11 3.97
C GLY A 55 11.32 -15.02 4.48
N LEU A 56 11.15 -14.78 5.79
CA LEU A 56 9.83 -14.55 6.38
C LEU A 56 9.21 -13.24 5.88
N GLN A 57 9.97 -12.15 5.79
CA GLN A 57 9.50 -10.87 5.24
C GLN A 57 8.92 -11.05 3.83
N LYS A 58 9.68 -11.68 2.91
CA LYS A 58 9.23 -11.95 1.54
C LYS A 58 7.95 -12.79 1.49
N LYS A 59 7.83 -13.79 2.37
CA LYS A 59 6.63 -14.63 2.46
C LYS A 59 5.41 -13.84 2.95
N ILE A 60 5.59 -12.93 3.90
CA ILE A 60 4.51 -12.06 4.38
C ILE A 60 4.06 -11.09 3.27
N VAL A 61 5.00 -10.42 2.60
CA VAL A 61 4.70 -9.50 1.48
C VAL A 61 3.95 -10.23 0.37
N ALA A 62 4.40 -11.44 -0.02
CA ALA A 62 3.70 -12.25 -1.01
C ALA A 62 2.26 -12.59 -0.60
N LEU A 63 2.04 -12.96 0.67
CA LEU A 63 0.69 -13.22 1.19
C LEU A 63 -0.20 -11.98 1.15
N LEU A 64 0.34 -10.79 1.40
CA LEU A 64 -0.39 -9.52 1.31
C LEU A 64 -0.73 -9.18 -0.14
N SER A 65 0.19 -9.38 -1.08
CA SER A 65 -0.04 -9.18 -2.52
C SER A 65 -1.11 -10.08 -3.10
N ASP A 66 -1.18 -11.33 -2.64
CA ASP A 66 -2.15 -12.33 -3.13
C ASP A 66 -3.60 -12.07 -2.64
N ILE A 67 -3.83 -11.08 -1.78
CA ILE A 67 -5.17 -10.72 -1.30
C ILE A 67 -6.03 -10.22 -2.46
N GLN A 68 -7.24 -10.76 -2.56
CA GLN A 68 -8.26 -10.40 -3.57
C GLN A 68 -9.56 -9.89 -2.97
N ASP A 69 -9.65 -9.83 -1.63
CA ASP A 69 -10.83 -9.35 -0.91
C ASP A 69 -10.78 -7.82 -0.82
N GLU A 70 -11.71 -7.12 -1.47
CA GLU A 70 -11.78 -5.65 -1.47
C GLU A 70 -11.99 -5.06 -0.06
N ASP A 71 -12.60 -5.83 0.87
CA ASP A 71 -12.72 -5.42 2.28
C ASP A 71 -11.34 -5.23 2.95
N ALA A 72 -10.27 -5.78 2.35
CA ALA A 72 -8.90 -5.58 2.82
C ALA A 72 -8.31 -4.22 2.46
N ILE A 73 -8.79 -3.53 1.42
CA ILE A 73 -8.18 -2.29 0.90
C ILE A 73 -8.03 -1.26 2.00
N GLY A 74 -9.13 -0.92 2.68
CA GLY A 74 -9.10 0.07 3.77
C GLY A 74 -8.26 -0.37 4.96
N ILE A 75 -8.18 -1.67 5.23
CA ILE A 75 -7.32 -2.21 6.29
C ILE A 75 -5.85 -2.06 5.90
N ILE A 76 -5.47 -2.39 4.67
CA ILE A 76 -4.08 -2.26 4.20
C ILE A 76 -3.68 -0.78 4.21
N MET A 77 -4.53 0.10 3.68
CA MET A 77 -4.28 1.55 3.65
C MET A 77 -4.16 2.16 5.05
N SER A 78 -4.93 1.69 6.03
CA SER A 78 -4.77 2.15 7.41
C SER A 78 -3.42 1.79 8.02
N HIS A 79 -2.76 0.73 7.53
CA HIS A 79 -1.40 0.37 7.97
C HIS A 79 -0.33 1.10 7.15
N ALA A 80 -0.54 1.31 5.85
CA ALA A 80 0.39 2.05 4.99
C ALA A 80 0.57 3.50 5.46
N THR A 81 -0.53 4.14 5.84
CA THR A 81 -0.58 5.56 6.26
C THR A 81 -0.25 5.79 7.74
N ASP A 82 -0.29 4.75 8.58
CA ASP A 82 0.03 4.87 10.00
C ASP A 82 1.55 4.96 10.21
N GLU A 83 1.99 6.03 10.87
CA GLU A 83 3.39 6.33 11.15
C GLU A 83 4.09 5.24 11.99
N LYS A 84 3.31 4.46 12.76
CA LYS A 84 3.81 3.27 13.46
C LYS A 84 4.53 2.29 12.53
N TYR A 85 4.10 2.20 11.28
CA TYR A 85 4.62 1.24 10.30
C TYR A 85 5.58 1.87 9.29
N ARG A 86 6.07 3.10 9.55
CA ARG A 86 6.97 3.82 8.62
C ARG A 86 8.19 3.02 8.20
N GLU A 87 8.79 2.26 9.12
CA GLU A 87 9.98 1.44 8.84
C GLU A 87 9.74 0.30 7.85
N ILE A 88 8.50 -0.19 7.74
CA ILE A 88 8.11 -1.26 6.80
C ILE A 88 7.16 -0.77 5.71
N ARG A 89 6.98 0.55 5.58
CA ARG A 89 5.99 1.13 4.64
C ARG A 89 6.33 0.75 3.20
N THR A 90 7.61 0.68 2.86
CA THR A 90 8.08 0.24 1.55
C THR A 90 7.60 -1.19 1.24
N GLU A 91 7.66 -2.11 2.19
CA GLU A 91 7.18 -3.48 2.04
C GLU A 91 5.65 -3.55 1.92
N ILE A 92 4.92 -2.70 2.65
CA ILE A 92 3.46 -2.58 2.52
C ILE A 92 3.10 -2.06 1.11
N LEU A 93 3.74 -0.97 0.65
CA LEU A 93 3.53 -0.40 -0.68
C LEU A 93 3.89 -1.40 -1.79
N ASN A 94 4.99 -2.12 -1.62
CA ASN A 94 5.38 -3.18 -2.54
C ASN A 94 4.31 -4.28 -2.63
N SER A 95 3.67 -4.62 -1.50
CA SER A 95 2.58 -5.58 -1.51
C SER A 95 1.36 -5.09 -2.29
N ILE A 96 1.05 -3.79 -2.19
CA ILE A 96 -0.07 -3.13 -2.88
C ILE A 96 0.17 -3.12 -4.39
N TRP A 97 1.34 -2.68 -4.85
CA TRP A 97 1.66 -2.68 -6.28
C TRP A 97 1.56 -4.09 -6.90
N ASN A 98 2.02 -5.12 -6.19
CA ASN A 98 1.91 -6.51 -6.67
C ASN A 98 0.49 -7.11 -6.49
N SER A 99 -0.47 -6.35 -5.96
CA SER A 99 -1.85 -6.80 -5.78
C SER A 99 -2.69 -6.65 -7.05
N LYS A 100 -3.82 -7.35 -7.10
CA LYS A 100 -4.86 -7.17 -8.13
C LYS A 100 -5.95 -6.19 -7.70
N LEU A 101 -5.92 -5.73 -6.45
CA LEU A 101 -6.88 -4.80 -5.90
C LEU A 101 -6.61 -3.39 -6.44
N ASP A 102 -7.68 -2.63 -6.65
CA ASP A 102 -7.58 -1.25 -7.10
C ASP A 102 -7.62 -0.28 -5.91
N TYR A 103 -6.60 0.57 -5.82
CA TYR A 103 -6.42 1.55 -4.74
C TYR A 103 -6.67 2.98 -5.21
N SER A 104 -7.32 3.17 -6.37
CA SER A 104 -7.59 4.49 -6.97
C SER A 104 -8.23 5.51 -6.00
N LEU A 105 -9.09 5.05 -5.08
CA LEU A 105 -9.71 5.87 -4.03
C LEU A 105 -8.72 6.47 -3.02
N TYR A 106 -7.46 6.03 -3.01
CA TYR A 106 -6.43 6.50 -2.07
C TYR A 106 -5.32 7.27 -2.78
N ILE A 107 -5.51 7.70 -4.04
CA ILE A 107 -4.46 8.37 -4.82
C ILE A 107 -3.83 9.56 -4.08
N ALA A 108 -4.62 10.33 -3.33
CA ALA A 108 -4.12 11.42 -2.50
C ALA A 108 -3.18 10.95 -1.39
N ASP A 109 -3.49 9.83 -0.71
CA ASP A 109 -2.63 9.24 0.31
C ASP A 109 -1.31 8.74 -0.28
N PHE A 110 -1.32 8.15 -1.48
CA PHE A 110 -0.09 7.74 -2.16
C PHE A 110 0.79 8.95 -2.50
N VAL A 111 0.19 10.04 -2.98
CA VAL A 111 0.91 11.28 -3.25
C VAL A 111 1.50 11.86 -1.97
N PHE A 112 0.74 11.87 -0.87
CA PHE A 112 1.24 12.30 0.44
C PHE A 112 2.43 11.44 0.92
N MET A 113 2.30 10.12 0.84
CA MET A 113 3.39 9.20 1.23
C MET A 113 4.64 9.37 0.35
N ALA A 114 4.48 9.68 -0.94
CA ALA A 114 5.61 9.95 -1.83
C ALA A 114 6.37 11.22 -1.41
N VAL A 115 5.65 12.32 -1.15
CA VAL A 115 6.31 13.60 -0.80
C VAL A 115 6.98 13.55 0.58
N GLU A 116 6.35 12.90 1.56
CA GLU A 116 6.87 12.77 2.94
C GLU A 116 7.88 11.63 3.13
N GLY A 117 7.87 10.65 2.22
CA GLY A 117 8.69 9.45 2.27
C GLY A 117 10.12 9.66 1.83
N ASP A 118 10.92 8.60 1.85
CA ASP A 118 12.22 8.61 1.19
C ASP A 118 12.10 8.33 -0.32
N LEU A 119 13.24 8.27 -1.01
CA LEU A 119 13.28 7.96 -2.44
C LEU A 119 12.59 6.62 -2.77
N MET A 120 12.78 5.60 -1.96
CA MET A 120 12.20 4.27 -2.23
C MET A 120 10.69 4.28 -2.05
N GLN A 121 10.17 4.93 -1.01
CA GLN A 121 8.73 5.12 -0.82
C GLN A 121 8.13 5.91 -1.99
N SER A 122 8.84 6.93 -2.50
CA SER A 122 8.40 7.70 -3.66
C SER A 122 8.27 6.82 -4.91
N VAL A 123 9.24 5.94 -5.15
CA VAL A 123 9.24 5.01 -6.31
C VAL A 123 8.09 4.00 -6.22
N GLU A 124 7.88 3.38 -5.05
CA GLU A 124 6.76 2.44 -4.88
C GLU A 124 5.40 3.16 -5.04
N CYS A 125 5.28 4.40 -4.55
CA CYS A 125 4.06 5.20 -4.72
C CYS A 125 3.81 5.56 -6.18
N LEU A 126 4.81 6.04 -6.93
CA LEU A 126 4.67 6.31 -8.36
C LEU A 126 4.21 5.06 -9.11
N THR A 127 4.87 3.92 -8.86
CA THR A 127 4.54 2.66 -9.53
C THR A 127 3.09 2.23 -9.26
N ALA A 128 2.62 2.36 -8.01
CA ALA A 128 1.25 2.08 -7.67
C ALA A 128 0.26 3.04 -8.36
N ILE A 129 0.55 4.35 -8.35
CA ILE A 129 -0.28 5.39 -8.97
C ILE A 129 -0.45 5.15 -10.47
N GLU A 130 0.63 4.84 -11.20
CA GLU A 130 0.58 4.62 -12.65
C GLU A 130 -0.28 3.40 -13.06
N ASN A 131 -0.55 2.49 -12.13
CA ASN A 131 -1.33 1.29 -12.38
C ASN A 131 -2.74 1.32 -11.77
N MET A 132 -3.11 2.44 -11.16
CA MET A 132 -4.49 2.67 -10.73
C MET A 132 -5.42 2.73 -11.94
N LEU A 133 -6.57 2.08 -11.83
CA LEU A 133 -7.52 1.97 -12.95
C LEU A 133 -8.36 3.24 -13.13
N GLY A 134 -8.53 4.02 -12.06
CA GLY A 134 -9.54 5.07 -12.00
C GLY A 134 -10.97 4.50 -12.06
N PRO A 135 -12.00 5.35 -12.22
CA PRO A 135 -11.91 6.80 -12.36
C PRO A 135 -11.41 7.48 -11.08
N PHE A 136 -10.77 8.63 -11.23
CA PHE A 136 -10.31 9.43 -10.10
C PHE A 136 -11.34 10.50 -9.77
N GLU A 137 -11.71 10.60 -8.49
CA GLU A 137 -12.61 11.66 -8.06
C GLU A 137 -11.85 12.99 -7.93
N GLU A 138 -12.47 14.08 -8.42
CA GLU A 138 -11.88 15.42 -8.44
C GLU A 138 -11.30 15.84 -7.09
N HIS A 139 -12.01 15.55 -5.99
CA HIS A 139 -11.56 15.96 -4.66
C HIS A 139 -10.25 15.29 -4.22
N HIS A 140 -10.00 14.04 -4.63
CA HIS A 140 -8.73 13.36 -4.35
C HIS A 140 -7.61 13.94 -5.22
N LEU A 141 -7.89 14.29 -6.48
CA LEU A 141 -6.92 14.93 -7.36
C LEU A 141 -6.53 16.33 -6.86
N LEU A 142 -7.50 17.12 -6.40
CA LEU A 142 -7.26 18.43 -5.79
C LEU A 142 -6.41 18.30 -4.52
N GLU A 143 -6.68 17.31 -3.67
CA GLU A 143 -5.87 17.06 -2.48
C GLU A 143 -4.43 16.66 -2.84
N ALA A 144 -4.25 15.76 -3.81
CA ALA A 144 -2.94 15.40 -4.34
C ALA A 144 -2.16 16.62 -4.87
N GLN A 145 -2.82 17.51 -5.61
CA GLN A 145 -2.21 18.76 -6.10
C GLN A 145 -1.77 19.68 -4.97
N LEU A 146 -2.50 19.72 -3.85
CA LEU A 146 -2.09 20.51 -2.66
C LEU A 146 -0.81 19.95 -2.05
N TYR A 147 -0.70 18.63 -1.88
CA TYR A 147 0.53 18.00 -1.37
C TYR A 147 1.74 18.28 -2.28
N LEU A 148 1.57 18.15 -3.60
CA LEU A 148 2.63 18.42 -4.58
C LEU A 148 3.06 19.88 -4.57
N LYS A 149 2.12 20.81 -4.44
CA LYS A 149 2.41 22.25 -4.35
C LYS A 149 3.17 22.59 -3.07
N ASP A 150 2.80 21.98 -1.95
CA ASP A 150 3.49 22.18 -0.69
C ASP A 150 4.94 21.66 -0.76
N TYR A 151 5.12 20.43 -1.26
CA TYR A 151 6.45 19.87 -1.53
C TYR A 151 7.28 20.78 -2.44
N HIS A 152 6.70 21.29 -3.52
CA HIS A 152 7.43 22.19 -4.42
C HIS A 152 7.88 23.48 -3.72
N SER A 153 7.04 24.03 -2.85
CA SER A 153 7.29 25.31 -2.17
C SER A 153 8.27 25.18 -1.00
N ASN A 154 8.24 24.03 -0.31
CA ASN A 154 8.90 23.85 0.98
C ASN A 154 10.06 22.84 0.96
N ARG A 155 10.29 22.10 -0.13
CA ARG A 155 11.38 21.12 -0.20
C ARG A 155 12.74 21.76 0.06
N ILE A 156 13.48 21.21 1.01
CA ILE A 156 14.84 21.64 1.34
C ILE A 156 15.74 20.41 1.32
N LYS A 157 16.75 20.41 0.44
CA LYS A 157 17.82 19.39 0.36
C LYS A 157 17.35 17.98 -0.02
N GLU A 158 16.29 17.85 -0.82
CA GLU A 158 15.89 16.57 -1.41
C GLU A 158 16.77 16.19 -2.60
N SER A 159 16.94 14.89 -2.84
CA SER A 159 17.76 14.41 -3.96
C SER A 159 17.12 14.72 -5.31
N ASP A 160 17.93 14.94 -6.34
CA ASP A 160 17.44 15.16 -7.70
C ASP A 160 16.57 13.99 -8.18
N GLN A 161 16.96 12.75 -7.85
CA GLN A 161 16.20 11.55 -8.18
C GLN A 161 14.80 11.55 -7.55
N LYS A 162 14.66 11.95 -6.28
CA LYS A 162 13.34 12.03 -5.64
C LYS A 162 12.52 13.14 -6.32
N ASN A 163 13.14 14.28 -6.63
CA ASN A 163 12.46 15.37 -7.32
C ASN A 163 11.94 14.99 -8.71
N GLU A 164 12.67 14.16 -9.45
CA GLU A 164 12.22 13.59 -10.73
C GLU A 164 10.96 12.73 -10.53
N ILE A 165 11.00 11.78 -9.59
CA ILE A 165 9.85 10.92 -9.26
C ILE A 165 8.61 11.75 -8.86
N ILE A 166 8.77 12.77 -8.00
CA ILE A 166 7.64 13.63 -7.61
C ILE A 166 7.12 14.45 -8.82
N SER A 167 7.99 14.80 -9.77
CA SER A 167 7.57 15.50 -11.00
C SER A 167 6.78 14.58 -11.94
N ASP A 168 7.14 13.30 -12.01
CA ASP A 168 6.39 12.30 -12.77
C ASP A 168 5.00 12.08 -12.15
N ILE A 169 4.92 11.96 -10.82
CA ILE A 169 3.64 11.91 -10.10
C ILE A 169 2.82 13.17 -10.40
N ALA A 170 3.41 14.37 -10.34
CA ALA A 170 2.70 15.61 -10.61
C ALA A 170 2.15 15.69 -12.04
N THR A 171 2.88 15.14 -13.01
CA THR A 171 2.46 15.06 -14.41
C THR A 171 1.26 14.13 -14.54
N PHE A 172 1.32 12.93 -13.95
CA PHE A 172 0.19 11.99 -13.94
C PHE A 172 -1.08 12.63 -13.35
N ILE A 173 -0.97 13.25 -12.17
CA ILE A 173 -2.12 13.90 -11.50
C ILE A 173 -2.72 15.01 -12.35
N LYS A 174 -1.89 15.80 -13.04
CA LYS A 174 -2.35 16.87 -13.94
C LYS A 174 -3.14 16.29 -15.12
N ASP A 175 -2.63 15.25 -15.76
CA ASP A 175 -3.27 14.61 -16.91
C ASP A 175 -4.63 14.00 -16.53
N GLN A 176 -4.74 13.37 -15.35
CA GLN A 176 -6.02 12.86 -14.84
C GLN A 176 -7.03 13.99 -14.58
N ASN A 177 -6.59 15.11 -14.01
CA ASN A 177 -7.49 16.24 -13.72
C ASN A 177 -8.05 16.89 -15.00
N GLU A 178 -7.20 17.07 -16.02
CA GLU A 178 -7.62 17.60 -17.32
C GLU A 178 -8.64 16.67 -18.01
N GLY A 179 -8.50 15.35 -17.82
CA GLY A 179 -9.49 14.36 -18.28
C GLY A 179 -10.85 14.52 -17.60
N VAL A 180 -10.86 14.65 -16.26
CA VAL A 180 -12.09 14.87 -15.48
C VAL A 180 -12.81 16.17 -15.90
N ASP A 181 -12.06 17.26 -16.05
CA ASP A 181 -12.62 18.55 -16.49
C ASP A 181 -13.26 18.47 -17.88
N ALA A 182 -12.67 17.68 -18.79
CA ALA A 182 -13.20 17.48 -20.14
C ALA A 182 -14.51 16.69 -20.16
N ASP A 183 -14.62 15.62 -19.36
CA ASP A 183 -15.83 14.81 -19.26
C ASP A 183 -17.02 15.61 -18.73
N LEU A 184 -16.80 16.50 -17.75
CA LEU A 184 -17.83 17.41 -17.21
C LEU A 184 -18.38 18.41 -18.25
N LEU A 185 -17.62 18.74 -19.29
CA LEU A 185 -18.09 19.62 -20.37
C LEU A 185 -18.93 18.90 -21.43
N LEU A 186 -18.95 17.57 -21.42
CA LEU A 186 -19.67 16.73 -22.39
C LEU A 186 -21.03 16.24 -21.89
N GLU A 187 -21.35 16.42 -20.59
CA GLU A 187 -22.65 16.14 -19.96
C GLU A 187 -23.62 17.34 -19.99
#